data_AF-A0A8S8Y5B6-F1
#
_entry.id   AF-A0A8S8Y5B6-F1
#
_cell.length_a   1.000
_cell.length_b   1.000
_cell.length_c   1.000
_cell.angle_alpha   90.00
_cell.angle_beta   90.00
_cell.angle_gamma   90.00
#
_symmetry.space_group_name_H-M   'P 1'
#
loop_
_entity.id
_entity.type
_entity.pdbx_description
1 polymer ?
#
loop_
_entity_poly.entity_id
_entity_poly.type
_entity_poly.pdbx_seq_one_letter_code
_entity_poly.pdbx_strand_id
1 'polypeptide(L)'
;MVRRHNKRVHNGKDRHTGRKIPKRSEPEKKVKTRSVGSGRGFVPITLQRRPSTVRCTCTGDEMDKVNERLFRTLQKFTPEGTWNGLTGIWERKVGSIPPHFARKFRTHMHHFRPFFKDRMDTLTGNLPHTRK
;
A
#
# COMPACT_ATOMS: atom_id res chain seq x y z
N MET A 1 -8.54 -0.47 -38.74
CA MET A 1 -9.31 0.70 -39.21
C MET A 1 -9.16 1.84 -38.21
N VAL A 2 -8.49 2.93 -38.59
CA VAL A 2 -8.24 4.08 -37.70
C VAL A 2 -9.52 4.92 -37.61
N ARG A 3 -10.16 4.94 -36.44
CA ARG A 3 -11.40 5.70 -36.19
C ARG A 3 -11.06 7.19 -36.10
N ARG A 4 -11.11 7.91 -37.22
CA ARG A 4 -10.88 9.36 -37.27
C ARG A 4 -12.01 10.07 -36.52
N HIS A 5 -11.66 10.85 -35.51
CA HIS A 5 -12.64 11.60 -34.71
C HIS A 5 -13.11 12.82 -35.51
N ASN A 6 -14.21 12.68 -36.25
CA ASN A 6 -14.80 13.79 -36.99
C ASN A 6 -15.54 14.71 -36.02
N LYS A 7 -15.14 16.00 -36.00
CA LYS A 7 -15.81 17.02 -35.20
C LYS A 7 -17.28 17.09 -35.60
N ARG A 8 -18.19 16.96 -34.63
CA ARG A 8 -19.65 17.00 -34.84
C ARG A 8 -20.17 18.35 -35.35
N VAL A 9 -19.47 19.45 -35.04
CA VAL A 9 -19.95 20.82 -35.28
C VAL A 9 -18.99 21.56 -36.20
N HIS A 10 -19.53 22.33 -37.14
CA HIS A 10 -18.81 23.29 -37.96
C HIS A 10 -19.64 24.56 -38.12
N ASN A 11 -19.03 25.73 -37.86
CA ASN A 11 -19.69 27.04 -37.93
C ASN A 11 -21.02 27.10 -37.16
N GLY A 12 -21.07 26.50 -35.97
CA GLY A 12 -22.27 26.48 -35.11
C GLY A 12 -23.43 25.60 -35.61
N LYS A 13 -23.21 24.83 -36.67
CA LYS A 13 -24.16 23.86 -37.21
C LYS A 13 -23.66 22.44 -37.00
N ASP A 14 -24.60 21.53 -36.77
CA ASP A 14 -24.30 20.10 -36.74
C ASP A 14 -23.95 19.63 -38.17
N ARG A 15 -22.80 18.95 -38.33
CA ARG A 15 -22.27 18.57 -39.64
C ARG A 15 -23.06 17.48 -40.35
N HIS A 16 -23.79 16.64 -39.60
CA HIS A 16 -24.59 15.56 -40.19
C HIS A 16 -25.97 16.05 -40.61
N THR A 17 -26.55 16.96 -39.83
CA THR A 17 -27.92 17.43 -40.06
C THR A 17 -28.00 18.81 -40.72
N GLY A 18 -26.90 19.58 -40.74
CA GLY A 18 -26.83 20.95 -41.27
C GLY A 18 -27.61 21.99 -40.44
N ARG A 19 -28.29 21.56 -39.37
CA ARG A 19 -29.14 22.42 -38.54
C ARG A 19 -28.30 23.24 -37.56
N LYS A 20 -28.75 24.46 -37.26
CA LYS A 20 -28.16 25.28 -36.18
C LYS A 20 -28.38 24.58 -34.85
N ILE A 21 -27.33 24.44 -34.06
CA ILE A 21 -27.44 23.87 -32.72
C ILE A 21 -28.02 24.97 -31.81
N PRO A 22 -29.10 24.70 -31.06
CA PRO A 22 -29.68 25.69 -30.16
C PRO A 22 -28.62 26.14 -29.16
N LYS A 23 -28.47 27.47 -28.99
CA LYS A 23 -27.57 28.03 -27.99
C LYS A 23 -28.10 27.63 -26.62
N ARG A 24 -27.33 26.84 -25.88
CA ARG A 24 -27.61 26.54 -24.47
C ARG A 24 -27.60 27.87 -23.71
N SER A 25 -28.61 28.13 -22.88
CA SER A 25 -28.66 29.32 -22.02
C SER A 25 -27.36 29.42 -21.24
N GLU A 26 -26.70 30.59 -21.28
CA GLU A 26 -25.48 30.80 -20.50
C GLU A 26 -25.83 30.66 -19.02
N PRO A 27 -25.09 29.83 -18.24
CA PRO A 27 -25.27 29.81 -16.81
C PRO A 27 -24.93 31.19 -16.26
N GLU A 28 -25.78 31.73 -15.37
CA GLU A 28 -25.52 33.00 -14.68
C GLU A 28 -24.10 32.99 -14.11
N LYS A 29 -23.27 33.92 -14.59
CA LYS A 29 -21.91 34.10 -14.09
C LYS A 29 -22.02 34.63 -12.67
N LYS A 30 -22.01 33.74 -11.68
CA LYS A 30 -21.77 34.13 -10.28
C LYS A 30 -20.42 34.86 -10.24
N VAL A 31 -20.46 36.17 -10.10
CA VAL A 31 -19.27 36.99 -9.84
C VAL A 31 -18.69 36.48 -8.53
N LYS A 32 -17.60 35.70 -8.61
CA LYS A 32 -16.79 35.38 -7.43
C LYS A 32 -16.17 36.69 -6.98
N THR A 33 -16.84 37.40 -6.07
CA THR A 33 -16.14 38.35 -5.22
C THR A 33 -15.08 37.52 -4.50
N ARG A 34 -13.80 37.79 -4.79
CA ARG A 34 -12.72 37.27 -3.95
C ARG A 34 -13.01 37.84 -2.57
N SER A 35 -13.52 37.02 -1.66
CA SER A 35 -13.37 37.31 -0.24
C SER A 35 -11.87 37.52 -0.05
N VAL A 36 -11.46 38.75 0.25
CA VAL A 36 -10.10 39.05 0.70
C VAL A 36 -10.01 38.44 2.10
N GLY A 37 -9.95 37.11 2.14
CA GLY A 37 -9.73 36.37 3.36
C GLY A 37 -8.35 36.76 3.84
N SER A 38 -8.28 37.33 5.03
CA SER A 38 -7.04 37.49 5.77
C SER A 38 -6.25 36.19 5.64
N GLY A 39 -5.08 36.29 5.01
CA GLY A 39 -4.30 35.13 4.61
C GLY A 39 -4.08 34.23 5.80
N ARG A 40 -4.74 33.07 5.82
CA ARG A 40 -4.22 31.95 6.60
C ARG A 40 -2.89 31.64 5.95
N GLY A 41 -1.82 32.13 6.58
CA GLY A 41 -0.45 31.96 6.13
C GLY A 41 -0.19 30.51 5.75
N PHE A 42 0.76 30.30 4.85
CA PHE A 42 1.18 28.97 4.42
C PHE A 42 1.41 28.08 5.66
N VAL A 43 0.51 27.13 5.89
CA VAL A 43 0.68 26.11 6.91
C VAL A 43 1.54 25.04 6.23
N PRO A 44 2.82 24.88 6.59
CA PRO A 44 3.62 23.81 6.03
C PRO A 44 2.90 22.50 6.30
N ILE A 45 2.82 21.64 5.27
CA ILE A 45 2.34 20.27 5.43
C ILE A 45 3.36 19.57 6.33
N THR A 46 3.20 19.69 7.64
CA THR A 46 3.93 18.87 8.59
C THR A 46 3.57 17.44 8.22
N LEU A 47 4.59 16.60 8.00
CA LEU A 47 4.47 15.14 7.91
C LEU A 47 4.02 14.58 9.26
N GLN A 48 2.87 15.03 9.77
CA GLN A 48 2.20 14.38 10.87
C GLN A 48 1.70 13.05 10.32
N ARG A 49 2.57 12.04 10.44
CA ARG A 49 2.21 10.65 10.27
C ARG A 49 0.96 10.44 11.10
N ARG A 50 -0.16 10.14 10.43
CA ARG A 50 -1.40 9.74 11.13
C ARG A 50 -1.00 8.72 12.20
N PRO A 51 -1.40 8.91 13.47
CA PRO A 51 -1.10 7.95 14.51
C PRO A 51 -1.58 6.58 14.03
N SER A 52 -0.64 5.63 13.87
CA SER A 52 -0.98 4.28 13.45
C SER A 52 -1.68 3.62 14.63
N THR A 53 -3.00 3.60 14.61
CA THR A 53 -3.91 3.06 15.66
C THR A 53 -3.81 1.54 15.85
N VAL A 54 -2.77 0.89 15.34
CA VAL A 54 -2.67 -0.56 15.25
C VAL A 54 -1.36 -1.02 15.88
N ARG A 55 -1.12 -0.63 17.13
CA ARG A 55 -0.09 -1.25 17.99
C ARG A 55 -0.78 -2.33 18.81
N CYS A 56 -0.31 -3.57 18.79
CA CYS A 56 -0.81 -4.54 19.76
C CYS A 56 -0.38 -4.13 21.17
N THR A 57 -1.23 -4.45 22.14
CA THR A 57 -1.03 -4.21 23.57
C THR A 57 -0.32 -5.38 24.26
N CYS A 58 0.26 -6.29 23.49
CA CYS A 58 0.91 -7.49 24.00
C CYS A 58 2.20 -7.11 24.74
N THR A 59 2.39 -7.63 25.95
CA THR A 59 3.55 -7.35 26.80
C THR A 59 4.16 -8.66 27.30
N GLY A 60 5.49 -8.71 27.38
CA GLY A 60 6.25 -9.83 27.97
C GLY A 60 5.85 -11.19 27.38
N ASP A 61 5.53 -12.14 28.25
CA ASP A 61 5.23 -13.54 27.92
C ASP A 61 4.06 -13.73 26.92
N GLU A 62 3.09 -12.80 26.91
CA GLU A 62 1.97 -12.86 25.97
C GLU A 62 2.44 -12.58 24.54
N MET A 63 3.40 -11.67 24.38
CA MET A 63 4.02 -11.36 23.10
C MET A 63 4.73 -12.58 22.53
N ASP A 64 5.45 -13.33 23.36
CA ASP A 64 6.18 -14.54 22.94
C ASP A 64 5.24 -15.67 22.55
N LYS A 65 4.17 -15.90 23.32
CA LYS A 65 3.11 -16.86 22.95
C LYS A 65 2.45 -16.51 21.62
N VAL A 66 2.17 -15.22 21.39
CA VAL A 66 1.61 -14.75 20.12
C VAL A 66 2.62 -14.91 18.98
N ASN A 67 3.89 -14.59 19.21
CA ASN A 67 4.97 -14.76 18.24
C ASN A 67 5.12 -16.23 17.82
N GLU A 68 5.15 -17.15 18.77
CA GLU A 68 5.20 -18.58 18.48
C GLU A 68 3.98 -19.07 17.70
N ARG A 69 2.78 -18.60 18.08
CA ARG A 69 1.55 -18.98 17.39
C ARG A 69 1.55 -18.49 15.95
N LEU A 70 1.98 -17.26 15.71
CA LEU A 70 2.13 -16.68 14.38
C LEU A 70 3.20 -17.43 13.57
N PHE A 71 4.31 -17.80 14.19
CA PHE A 71 5.37 -18.55 13.54
C PHE A 71 4.90 -19.94 13.09
N ARG A 72 4.22 -20.69 13.97
CA ARG A 72 3.60 -21.99 13.61
C ARG A 72 2.57 -21.85 12.51
N THR A 73 1.80 -20.76 12.53
CA THR A 73 0.81 -20.48 11.48
C THR A 73 1.51 -20.20 10.17
N LEU A 74 2.56 -19.39 10.17
CA LEU A 74 3.35 -19.04 9.00
C LEU A 74 4.01 -20.28 8.37
N GLN A 75 4.56 -21.18 9.19
CA GLN A 75 5.14 -22.45 8.73
C GLN A 75 4.16 -23.30 7.92
N LYS A 76 2.86 -23.27 8.23
CA LYS A 76 1.82 -23.97 7.45
C LYS A 76 1.56 -23.36 6.09
N PHE A 77 1.83 -22.06 5.93
CA PHE A 77 1.58 -21.33 4.68
C PHE A 77 2.79 -21.32 3.75
N THR A 78 4.00 -21.51 4.28
CA THR A 78 5.20 -21.51 3.45
C THR A 78 5.23 -22.80 2.61
N PRO A 79 5.22 -22.71 1.27
CA PRO A 79 5.32 -23.90 0.44
C PRO A 79 6.63 -24.65 0.73
N GLU A 80 6.56 -25.98 0.67
CA GLU A 80 7.73 -26.85 0.64
C GLU A 80 8.69 -26.35 -0.46
N GLY A 81 9.99 -26.48 -0.21
CA GLY A 81 11.02 -25.60 -0.78
C GLY A 81 10.99 -25.41 -2.29
N THR A 82 11.66 -24.37 -2.75
CA THR A 82 12.00 -24.22 -4.17
C THR A 82 13.32 -24.93 -4.43
N TRP A 83 13.35 -25.82 -5.42
CA TRP A 83 14.60 -26.42 -5.89
C TRP A 83 15.53 -25.32 -6.42
N ASN A 84 16.74 -25.21 -5.85
CA ASN A 84 17.77 -24.35 -6.39
C ASN A 84 18.66 -25.16 -7.35
N GLY A 85 18.57 -24.83 -8.65
CA GLY A 85 19.34 -25.51 -9.70
C GLY A 85 20.86 -25.25 -9.66
N LEU A 86 21.32 -24.22 -8.95
CA LEU A 86 22.74 -23.90 -8.82
C LEU A 86 23.40 -24.68 -7.68
N THR A 87 22.70 -24.88 -6.57
CA THR A 87 23.24 -25.57 -5.38
C THR A 87 22.82 -27.03 -5.31
N GLY A 88 21.81 -27.46 -6.09
CA GLY A 88 21.29 -28.82 -6.05
C GLY A 88 20.59 -29.16 -4.74
N ILE A 89 20.07 -28.14 -4.04
CA ILE A 89 19.44 -28.28 -2.73
C ILE A 89 18.02 -27.71 -2.81
N TRP A 90 17.09 -28.36 -2.10
CA TRP A 90 15.77 -27.79 -1.83
C TRP A 90 15.90 -26.61 -0.87
N GLU A 91 15.87 -25.40 -1.41
CA GLU A 91 15.85 -24.20 -0.58
C GLU A 91 14.43 -23.96 -0.12
N ARG A 92 14.19 -24.19 1.18
CA ARG A 92 12.94 -23.72 1.76
C ARG A 92 12.88 -22.20 1.55
N LYS A 93 11.75 -21.67 1.07
CA LYS A 93 11.46 -20.22 1.01
C LYS A 93 11.27 -19.66 2.42
N VAL A 94 12.27 -19.80 3.28
CA VAL A 94 12.25 -19.34 4.65
C VAL A 94 13.03 -18.05 4.68
N GLY A 95 12.31 -16.94 4.66
CA GLY A 95 12.95 -15.63 4.73
C GLY A 95 12.01 -14.48 4.45
N SER A 96 10.87 -14.74 3.80
CA SER A 96 9.90 -13.68 3.49
C SER A 96 8.53 -13.98 4.08
N ILE A 97 8.03 -13.04 4.88
CA ILE A 97 6.67 -13.06 5.41
C ILE A 97 5.73 -12.68 4.26
N PRO A 98 4.78 -13.54 3.86
CA PRO A 98 3.85 -13.23 2.77
C PRO A 98 3.05 -11.94 3.04
N PRO A 99 2.81 -11.09 2.02
CA PRO A 99 2.08 -9.84 2.21
C PRO A 99 0.66 -10.01 2.78
N HIS A 100 -0.03 -11.08 2.40
CA HIS A 100 -1.36 -11.39 2.92
C HIS A 100 -1.33 -11.75 4.41
N PHE A 101 -0.30 -12.47 4.85
CA PHE A 101 -0.08 -12.82 6.26
C PHE A 101 0.20 -11.56 7.09
N ALA A 102 1.11 -10.70 6.60
CA ALA A 102 1.43 -9.44 7.27
C ALA A 102 0.22 -8.48 7.36
N ARG A 103 -0.67 -8.52 6.37
CA ARG A 103 -1.94 -7.76 6.40
C ARG A 103 -2.93 -8.33 7.43
N LYS A 104 -3.07 -9.66 7.49
CA LYS A 104 -3.99 -10.33 8.43
C LYS A 104 -3.61 -10.08 9.89
N PHE A 105 -2.30 -10.09 10.19
CA PHE A 105 -1.77 -9.95 11.55
C PHE A 105 -1.08 -8.61 11.79
N ARG A 106 -1.55 -7.54 11.12
CA ARG A 106 -0.91 -6.21 11.10
C ARG A 106 -0.57 -5.65 12.49
N THR A 107 -1.43 -5.89 13.48
CA THR A 107 -1.25 -5.50 14.89
C THR A 107 0.02 -6.07 15.52
N HIS A 108 0.35 -7.30 15.19
CA HIS A 108 1.44 -8.06 15.80
C HIS A 108 2.74 -8.01 14.99
N MET A 109 2.70 -7.49 13.75
CA MET A 109 3.89 -7.42 12.88
C MET A 109 5.03 -6.58 13.46
N HIS A 110 4.75 -5.65 14.37
CA HIS A 110 5.78 -4.84 15.01
C HIS A 110 6.78 -5.69 15.81
N HIS A 111 6.28 -6.59 16.65
CA HIS A 111 7.12 -7.49 17.46
C HIS A 111 7.40 -8.83 16.78
N PHE A 112 6.53 -9.27 15.86
CA PHE A 112 6.73 -10.52 15.14
C PHE A 112 7.85 -10.46 14.10
N ARG A 113 8.06 -9.33 13.42
CA ARG A 113 9.16 -9.17 12.45
C ARG A 113 10.56 -9.38 13.06
N PRO A 114 10.93 -8.72 14.17
CA PRO A 114 12.22 -8.98 14.82
C PRO A 114 12.32 -10.42 15.31
N PHE A 115 11.28 -10.94 15.98
CA PHE A 115 11.23 -12.35 16.40
C PHE A 115 11.44 -13.33 15.24
N PHE A 116 10.77 -13.10 14.12
CA PHE A 116 10.88 -13.95 12.93
C PHE A 116 12.31 -13.91 12.38
N LYS A 117 12.93 -12.73 12.31
CA LYS A 117 14.31 -12.58 11.87
C LYS A 117 15.27 -13.35 12.77
N ASP A 118 15.20 -13.15 14.08
CA ASP A 118 16.08 -13.83 15.04
C ASP A 118 15.90 -15.35 14.96
N ARG A 119 14.65 -15.83 14.86
CA ARG A 119 14.36 -17.25 14.73
C ARG A 119 14.90 -17.82 13.41
N MET A 120 14.83 -17.05 12.33
CA MET A 120 15.40 -17.45 11.05
C MET A 120 16.94 -17.50 11.09
N ASP A 121 17.57 -16.49 11.70
CA ASP A 121 19.02 -16.44 11.85
C ASP A 121 19.53 -17.66 12.64
N THR A 122 18.87 -18.02 13.75
CA THR A 122 19.19 -19.24 14.52
C THR A 122 19.05 -20.53 13.71
N LEU A 123 18.03 -20.63 12.83
CA LEU A 123 17.83 -21.81 11.98
C LEU A 123 18.85 -21.91 10.86
N THR A 124 19.37 -20.77 10.38
CA THR A 124 20.43 -20.71 9.37
C THR A 124 21.84 -20.89 9.94
N GLY A 125 21.99 -21.06 11.26
CA GLY A 125 23.30 -21.19 11.91
C GLY A 125 24.11 -19.89 11.94
N ASN A 126 23.49 -18.75 11.61
CA ASN A 126 24.12 -17.45 11.73
C ASN A 126 24.12 -17.06 13.22
N LEU A 127 25.29 -17.17 13.85
CA LEU A 127 25.52 -16.66 15.20
C LEU A 127 25.17 -15.16 15.23
N PRO A 128 24.51 -14.67 16.30
CA PRO A 128 24.23 -13.26 16.43
C PRO A 128 25.56 -12.50 16.37
N HIS A 129 25.66 -11.51 15.49
CA HIS A 129 26.79 -10.59 15.50
C HIS A 129 26.76 -9.86 16.84
N THR A 130 27.60 -10.30 17.77
CA THR A 130 27.78 -9.66 19.06
C THR A 130 28.27 -8.25 18.79
N ARG A 131 27.40 -7.25 19.01
CA ARG A 131 27.85 -5.87 19.17
C ARG A 131 28.55 -5.80 20.52
N LYS A 132 29.87 -5.55 20.48
CA LYS A 132 30.64 -5.08 21.63
C LYS A 132 30.18 -3.69 22.04
#